data_AF-A0A9E0X490-F1
#
_entry.id   AF-A0A9E0X490-F1
#
_cell.length_a   1.000
_cell.length_b   1.000
_cell.length_c   1.000
_cell.angle_alpha   90.00
_cell.angle_beta   90.00
_cell.angle_gamma   90.00
#
_symmetry.space_group_name_H-M   'P 1'
#
loop_
_entity.id
_entity.type
_entity.pdbx_description
1 polymer ?
#
loop_
_entity_poly.entity_id
_entity_poly.type
_entity_poly.pdbx_seq_one_letter_code
_entity_poly.pdbx_strand_id
1 'polypeptide(L)'
;MSDAAIVLDANILIRAVLGQRVRELIRAHGSTVEFFAPDVAYADARKYRPALLEKRGVDSIPAMQVLDALERIVHPLDVEVYGGLQQQALRRIKIRDADD
;
A
#
# COMPACT_ATOMS: atom_id res chain seq x y z
N MET A 1 -7.17 -15.30 -16.76
CA MET A 1 -8.21 -14.52 -16.06
C MET A 1 -7.84 -14.56 -14.59
N SER A 2 -7.83 -13.40 -13.94
CA SER A 2 -7.51 -13.26 -12.52
C SER A 2 -8.69 -13.81 -11.71
N ASP A 3 -8.44 -14.71 -10.76
CA ASP A 3 -9.51 -15.38 -10.00
C ASP A 3 -9.96 -14.56 -8.77
N ALA A 4 -9.17 -13.54 -8.39
CA ALA A 4 -9.47 -12.64 -7.27
C ALA A 4 -8.77 -11.28 -7.42
N ALA A 5 -9.31 -10.27 -6.74
CA ALA A 5 -8.72 -8.94 -6.59
C ALA A 5 -8.56 -8.58 -5.11
N ILE A 6 -7.41 -8.00 -4.73
CA ILE A 6 -7.08 -7.62 -3.35
C ILE A 6 -6.59 -6.18 -3.32
N VAL A 7 -7.15 -5.38 -2.40
CA VAL A 7 -6.64 -4.03 -2.08
C VAL A 7 -5.73 -4.11 -0.85
N LEU A 8 -4.49 -3.66 -1.01
CA LEU A 8 -3.48 -3.56 0.03
C LEU A 8 -3.57 -2.20 0.72
N ASP A 9 -3.48 -2.21 2.04
CA ASP A 9 -3.36 -0.98 2.81
C ASP A 9 -1.94 -0.38 2.71
N ALA A 10 -1.78 0.86 3.19
CA ALA A 10 -0.49 1.55 3.19
C ALA A 10 0.59 0.83 4.05
N ASN A 11 0.21 0.18 5.15
CA ASN A 11 1.16 -0.58 5.98
C ASN A 11 1.66 -1.84 5.26
N ILE A 12 0.79 -2.56 4.55
CA ILE A 12 1.15 -3.74 3.76
C ILE A 12 2.02 -3.33 2.58
N LEU A 13 1.70 -2.23 1.89
CA LEU A 13 2.53 -1.67 0.82
C LEU A 13 3.95 -1.39 1.31
N ILE A 14 4.09 -0.75 2.48
CA ILE A 14 5.40 -0.45 3.05
C ILE A 14 6.14 -1.70 3.54
N ARG A 15 5.41 -2.69 4.07
CA ARG A 15 6.01 -4.00 4.40
C ARG A 15 6.48 -4.75 3.16
N ALA A 16 5.85 -4.57 2.00
CA ALA A 16 6.35 -5.11 0.74
C ALA A 16 7.65 -4.42 0.29
N VAL A 17 7.78 -3.12 0.54
CA VAL A 17 8.99 -2.34 0.23
C VAL A 17 10.17 -2.70 1.12
N LEU A 18 9.95 -2.81 2.43
CA LEU A 18 11.02 -3.00 3.41
C LEU A 18 11.28 -4.47 3.76
N GLY A 19 10.26 -5.32 3.62
CA GLY A 19 10.32 -6.73 3.98
C GLY A 19 10.38 -7.67 2.77
N GLN A 20 10.69 -8.94 3.04
CA GLN A 20 10.75 -10.00 2.03
C GLN A 20 9.41 -10.74 1.92
N ARG A 21 8.83 -11.17 3.06
CA ARG A 21 7.62 -12.01 3.09
C ARG A 21 6.45 -11.49 2.25
N VAL A 22 6.07 -10.22 2.42
CA VAL A 22 4.94 -9.64 1.67
C VAL A 22 5.25 -9.56 0.17
N ARG A 23 6.49 -9.20 -0.17
CA ARG A 23 6.95 -9.13 -1.56
C ARG A 23 6.95 -10.48 -2.25
N GLU A 24 7.33 -11.53 -1.53
CA GLU A 24 7.29 -12.90 -2.02
C GLU A 24 5.86 -13.38 -2.25
N LEU A 25 4.93 -13.04 -1.35
CA LEU A 25 3.50 -13.34 -1.52
C LEU A 25 2.91 -12.65 -2.75
N ILE A 26 3.19 -11.35 -2.92
CA ILE A 26 2.73 -10.60 -4.10
C ILE A 26 3.30 -11.23 -5.38
N ARG A 27 4.59 -11.60 -5.38
CA ARG A 27 5.21 -12.26 -6.53
C ARG A 27 4.63 -13.65 -6.81
N ALA A 28 4.38 -14.44 -5.77
CA ALA A 28 3.87 -15.81 -5.91
C ALA A 28 2.43 -15.84 -6.45
N HIS A 29 1.62 -14.82 -6.16
CA HIS A 29 0.22 -14.76 -6.53
C HIS A 29 -0.10 -13.74 -7.64
N GLY A 30 0.87 -12.93 -8.09
CA GLY A 30 0.64 -11.88 -9.08
C GLY A 30 0.17 -12.36 -10.46
N SER A 31 0.24 -13.66 -10.75
CA SER A 31 -0.32 -14.26 -11.96
C SER A 31 -1.78 -14.67 -11.84
N THR A 32 -2.33 -14.79 -10.63
CA THR A 32 -3.69 -15.26 -10.36
C THR A 32 -4.54 -14.25 -9.60
N VAL A 33 -3.91 -13.27 -8.96
CA VAL A 33 -4.54 -12.22 -8.14
C VAL A 33 -4.12 -10.85 -8.66
N GLU A 34 -5.11 -9.98 -8.86
CA GLU A 34 -4.86 -8.56 -9.11
C GLU A 34 -4.70 -7.84 -7.79
N PHE A 35 -3.59 -7.11 -7.65
CA PHE A 35 -3.31 -6.33 -6.47
C PHE A 35 -3.51 -4.85 -6.74
N PHE A 36 -4.09 -4.17 -5.77
CA PHE A 36 -4.34 -2.74 -5.82
C PHE A 36 -3.89 -2.07 -4.52
N ALA A 37 -3.61 -0.78 -4.56
CA ALA A 37 -3.50 0.05 -3.36
C ALA A 37 -4.01 1.46 -3.65
N PRO A 38 -4.53 2.21 -2.66
CA PRO A 38 -4.91 3.60 -2.86
C PRO A 38 -3.74 4.44 -3.39
N ASP A 39 -3.98 5.30 -4.38
CA ASP A 39 -3.00 6.26 -4.91
C ASP A 39 -2.33 7.11 -3.81
N VAL A 40 -3.11 7.53 -2.81
CA VAL A 40 -2.62 8.26 -1.63
C VAL A 40 -1.58 7.48 -0.84
N ALA A 41 -1.64 6.14 -0.82
CA ALA A 41 -0.65 5.33 -0.12
C ALA A 41 0.72 5.40 -0.80
N TYR A 42 0.75 5.45 -2.14
CA TYR A 42 1.99 5.68 -2.90
C TYR A 42 2.50 7.11 -2.73
N ALA A 43 1.60 8.10 -2.79
CA ALA A 43 1.96 9.50 -2.60
C ALA A 43 2.59 9.75 -1.21
N ASP A 44 1.96 9.23 -0.15
CA ASP A 44 2.45 9.33 1.22
C ASP A 44 3.76 8.56 1.40
N ALA A 45 3.89 7.40 0.77
CA ALA A 45 5.13 6.63 0.79
C ALA A 45 6.29 7.44 0.22
N ARG A 46 6.13 8.02 -0.96
CA ARG A 46 7.14 8.86 -1.61
C ARG A 46 7.46 10.12 -0.82
N LYS A 47 6.44 10.75 -0.22
CA LYS A 47 6.60 12.03 0.49
C LYS A 47 7.26 11.89 1.86
N TYR A 48 6.83 10.92 2.67
CA TYR A 48 7.20 10.87 4.09
C TYR A 48 8.18 9.76 4.45
N ARG A 49 8.22 8.66 3.68
CA ARG A 49 9.04 7.50 4.06
C ARG A 49 10.54 7.71 3.90
N PRO A 50 11.06 8.42 2.89
CA PRO A 50 12.51 8.63 2.76
C PRO A 50 13.13 9.20 4.06
N ALA A 51 12.58 10.31 4.56
CA ALA A 51 13.04 10.95 5.78
C ALA A 51 12.90 10.04 7.03
N LEU A 52 11.86 9.21 7.09
CA LEU A 52 11.67 8.25 8.19
C LEU A 52 12.65 7.07 8.14
N LEU A 53 13.02 6.62 6.94
CA LEU A 53 13.99 5.54 6.72
C LEU A 53 15.40 6.01 7.05
N GLU A 54 15.78 7.19 6.57
CA GLU A 54 17.09 7.79 6.82
C GLU A 54 17.32 8.05 8.30
N LYS A 55 16.31 8.53 9.02
CA LYS A 55 16.35 8.68 10.50
C LYS A 55 16.60 7.36 11.24
N ARG A 56 16.34 6.22 10.60
CA ARG A 56 16.55 4.88 11.15
C ARG A 56 17.80 4.19 10.57
N GLY A 57 18.62 4.92 9.81
CA GLY A 57 19.83 4.39 9.18
C GLY A 57 19.57 3.46 7.99
N VAL A 58 18.37 3.53 7.40
CA VAL A 58 18.01 2.76 6.20
C VAL A 58 18.10 3.68 4.99
N ASP A 59 18.84 3.24 3.96
CA ASP A 59 18.94 3.97 2.70
C ASP A 59 17.56 4.03 2.01
N SER A 60 17.10 5.25 1.74
CA SER A 60 15.80 5.53 1.14
C SER A 60 15.79 5.23 -0.36
N ILE A 61 16.92 5.34 -1.04
CA ILE A 61 17.04 5.15 -2.50
C ILE A 61 16.59 3.75 -2.94
N PRO A 62 17.17 2.64 -2.42
CA PRO A 62 16.74 1.30 -2.82
C PRO A 62 15.30 1.02 -2.41
N ALA A 63 14.82 1.59 -1.31
CA ALA A 63 13.43 1.46 -0.89
C ALA A 63 12.46 2.12 -1.90
N MET A 64 12.81 3.30 -2.43
CA MET A 64 11.98 3.98 -3.44
C MET A 64 12.00 3.24 -4.78
N GLN A 65 13.15 2.69 -5.19
CA GLN A 65 13.23 1.86 -6.40
C GLN A 65 12.33 0.62 -6.30
N VAL A 66 12.27 0.00 -5.12
CA VAL A 66 11.36 -1.12 -4.87
C VAL A 66 9.91 -0.66 -4.93
N LEU A 67 9.58 0.50 -4.37
CA LEU A 67 8.22 1.05 -4.43
C LEU A 67 7.78 1.29 -5.89
N ASP A 68 8.66 1.86 -6.72
CA ASP A 68 8.37 2.08 -8.14
C ASP A 68 8.24 0.76 -8.93
N ALA A 69 9.02 -0.26 -8.58
CA ALA A 69 8.85 -1.58 -9.16
C ALA A 69 7.54 -2.25 -8.72
N LEU A 70 7.12 -2.02 -7.47
CA LEU A 70 5.91 -2.60 -6.90
C LEU A 70 4.64 -2.02 -7.53
N GLU A 71 4.63 -0.74 -7.89
CA GLU A 71 3.50 -0.07 -8.57
C GLU A 71 3.11 -0.73 -9.91
N ARG A 72 4.05 -1.45 -10.54
CA ARG A 72 3.78 -2.23 -11.76
C ARG A 72 3.00 -3.52 -11.53
N ILE A 73 2.94 -3.98 -10.28
CA ILE A 73 2.29 -5.24 -9.88
C ILE A 73 1.07 -4.95 -8.98
N VAL A 74 1.20 -3.96 -8.10
CA VAL A 74 0.15 -3.49 -7.19
C VAL A 74 -0.34 -2.15 -7.73
N HIS A 75 -1.40 -2.18 -8.53
CA HIS A 75 -1.83 -1.01 -9.26
C HIS A 75 -2.44 0.06 -8.35
N PRO A 76 -2.10 1.35 -8.53
CA PRO A 76 -2.76 2.41 -7.80
C PRO A 76 -4.24 2.50 -8.22
N LEU A 77 -5.13 2.59 -7.24
CA LEU A 77 -6.53 2.94 -7.44
C LEU A 77 -6.70 4.42 -7.22
N ASP A 78 -7.35 5.07 -8.19
CA ASP A 78 -7.69 6.48 -8.10
C ASP A 78 -8.74 6.72 -7.00
N VAL A 79 -8.62 7.85 -6.31
CA VAL A 79 -9.59 8.30 -5.31
C VAL A 79 -11.01 8.37 -5.85
N GLU A 80 -11.22 8.58 -7.15
CA GLU A 80 -12.55 8.54 -7.78
C GLU A 80 -13.24 7.18 -7.59
N VAL A 81 -12.47 6.08 -7.52
CA VAL A 81 -13.01 4.72 -7.38
C VAL A 81 -13.54 4.46 -5.96
N TYR A 82 -12.87 4.99 -4.93
CA TYR A 82 -13.18 4.65 -3.53
C TYR A 82 -13.63 5.84 -2.67
N GLY A 83 -13.48 7.07 -3.16
CA GLY A 83 -13.73 8.30 -2.41
C GLY A 83 -15.16 8.43 -1.92
N GLY A 84 -16.14 7.95 -2.70
CA GLY A 84 -17.55 7.90 -2.29
C GLY A 84 -17.80 7.04 -1.04
N LEU A 85 -16.90 6.11 -0.71
CA LEU A 85 -16.99 5.24 0.46
C LEU A 85 -16.41 5.88 1.73
N GLN A 86 -15.73 7.02 1.63
CA GLN A 86 -15.02 7.64 2.74
C GLN A 86 -15.93 7.91 3.94
N GLN A 87 -17.10 8.52 3.73
CA GLN A 87 -18.03 8.83 4.81
C GLN A 87 -18.56 7.57 5.51
N GLN A 88 -18.78 6.49 4.75
CA GLN A 88 -19.17 5.20 5.31
C GLN A 88 -18.01 4.54 6.07
N ALA A 89 -16.78 4.64 5.57
CA ALA A 89 -15.59 4.16 6.25
C ALA A 89 -15.36 4.91 7.58
N LEU A 90 -15.43 6.24 7.58
CA LEU A 90 -15.29 7.06 8.79
C LEU A 90 -16.36 6.75 9.84
N ARG A 91 -17.61 6.48 9.44
CA ARG A 91 -18.65 6.04 10.39
C ARG A 91 -18.31 4.71 11.05
N ARG A 92 -17.76 3.74 10.30
CA ARG A 92 -17.31 2.46 10.86
C ARG A 92 -16.15 2.64 11.85
N ILE A 93 -15.21 3.54 11.54
CA ILE A 93 -14.08 3.86 12.42
C ILE A 93 -14.56 4.57 13.69
N LYS A 94 -15.45 5.57 13.60
CA LYS A 94 -16.00 6.29 14.77
C LYS A 94 -16.72 5.39 15.77
N ILE A 95 -17.32 4.29 15.31
CA ILE A 95 -17.94 3.30 16.21
C ILE A 95 -16.87 2.47 16.93
N ARG A 96 -15.70 2.29 16.31
CA ARG A 96 -14.57 1.51 16.82
C ARG A 96 -13.63 2.32 17.71
N ASP A 97 -13.42 3.60 17.40
CA ASP A 97 -12.55 4.55 18.12
C ASP A 97 -13.28 5.26 19.29
N ALA A 98 -14.41 4.73 19.77
CA ALA A 98 -15.10 5.31 20.93
C ALA A 98 -14.34 5.08 22.25
N ASP A 99 -13.43 4.10 22.27
CA ASP A 99 -12.67 3.65 23.45
C ASP A 99 -11.13 3.71 23.26
N ASP A 100 -10.62 4.36 22.19
CA ASP A 100 -9.18 4.57 21.92
C ASP A 100 -8.76 6.06 22.12
#